data_AF-A0A1Q9ESI1-F1
#
_entry.id   AF-A0A1Q9ESI1-F1
#
_cell.length_a   1.000
_cell.length_b   1.000
_cell.length_c   1.000
_cell.angle_alpha   90.00
_cell.angle_beta   90.00
_cell.angle_gamma   90.00
#
_symmetry.space_group_name_H-M   'P 1'
#
loop_
_entity.id
_entity.type
_entity.pdbx_description
1 polymer ?
#
loop_
_entity_poly.entity_id
_entity_poly.type
_entity_poly.pdbx_seq_one_letter_code
_entity_poly.pdbx_strand_id
1 'polypeptide(L)'
;MLGRLCCFAGATAAIVSIWQRKTVPNGKASLEQEVGQSDGSDESEFDLENPPLAPPAARGPIYRCEVVLPETVLQEGSSVHGFHLAPWEEHEEYWEQLNQESPAQGSPVSLSRMQKAAMSEWCCMAEWLRRQGHRDLEPKIFDGVPDSSKIRQGRVTDCSLMSVLSVLADYERTFGDPVLRNILHPALVPNSAPPAAQHYACRLFVNGMPRCVVVDDTVPVATNGRLLCAHSAVPHELWVLLIEKAVATIMGGSYAMRGSNPCTDAFHITGWIPETFPLKPDCEGAPSTESEFMEMFDTAQKGFANGQCVVCVGTTEIADATTNELAVRSGHVEGVSVSTGLVAGHAYPVLRCCTVQGRRLLFLKNPWGHTRWKGKFSPGDVQWQANPGLAEALNYDNTAAAARDDGSFWISWEEVLRFFSHFYIAWSPAALSLHSFAVHGCWNPWPHFVHSTLTDDTDLLAFNPQLLVLFFAGWFRVRLKRAPPVNEEADYNSHFVSVSIYQGGSRVCCPNSVLEQGIFSNGECALVKLRNDAANSNSDFTLVVSQHGAKREFNYTLQVYTQREVLIEELPPLVPRSYASSAVRGEWTRREVPLLELLSAHPQRPAPYCVKLRPTEADQPLGLLF
;
A
#
# COMPACT_ATOMS: atom_id res chain seq x y z
N MET A 1 8.87 -8.71 -36.74
CA MET A 1 7.54 -8.88 -36.14
C MET A 1 6.93 -10.18 -36.66
N LEU A 2 7.15 -11.28 -35.95
CA LEU A 2 6.46 -12.57 -36.14
C LEU A 2 6.55 -13.27 -34.77
N GLY A 3 5.39 -13.50 -34.15
CA GLY A 3 5.28 -14.01 -32.79
C GLY A 3 5.88 -15.40 -32.65
N ARG A 4 6.70 -15.60 -31.61
CA ARG A 4 7.09 -16.92 -31.14
C ARG A 4 5.93 -17.51 -30.34
N LEU A 5 5.44 -18.69 -30.75
CA LEU A 5 4.52 -19.50 -29.94
C LEU A 5 5.26 -20.03 -28.70
N CYS A 6 4.66 -19.87 -27.52
CA CYS A 6 5.01 -20.64 -26.33
C CYS A 6 4.21 -21.95 -26.33
N CYS A 7 4.90 -23.08 -26.52
CA CYS A 7 4.33 -24.40 -26.27
C CYS A 7 4.64 -24.81 -24.82
N PHE A 8 3.61 -25.05 -24.00
CA PHE A 8 3.78 -25.73 -22.72
C PHE A 8 3.51 -27.22 -22.88
N ALA A 9 4.50 -28.04 -22.54
CA ALA A 9 4.35 -29.47 -22.35
C ALA A 9 4.07 -29.73 -20.86
N GLY A 10 2.80 -29.89 -20.50
CA GLY A 10 2.40 -30.27 -19.14
C GLY A 10 0.93 -29.97 -18.86
N ALA A 11 0.13 -31.04 -18.76
CA ALA A 11 -1.28 -31.09 -18.39
C ALA A 11 -2.32 -30.57 -19.42
N THR A 12 -3.28 -31.45 -19.68
CA THR A 12 -4.36 -31.44 -20.67
C THR A 12 -5.45 -30.39 -20.40
N ALA A 13 -5.34 -29.20 -20.99
CA ALA A 13 -6.44 -28.39 -21.54
C ALA A 13 -5.85 -27.12 -22.17
N ALA A 14 -6.11 -26.87 -23.45
CA ALA A 14 -5.78 -25.59 -24.07
C ALA A 14 -7.05 -24.78 -24.33
N ILE A 15 -7.02 -23.51 -23.92
CA ILE A 15 -8.03 -22.52 -24.28
C ILE A 15 -7.57 -21.87 -25.58
N VAL A 16 -8.31 -22.07 -26.67
CA VAL A 16 -8.12 -21.31 -27.91
C VAL A 16 -9.09 -20.16 -27.92
N SER A 17 -8.57 -18.94 -28.07
CA SER A 17 -9.36 -17.71 -28.13
C SER A 17 -9.49 -17.24 -29.58
N ILE A 18 -10.71 -17.13 -30.08
CA ILE A 18 -11.01 -16.60 -31.42
C ILE A 18 -11.55 -15.18 -31.27
N TRP A 19 -11.02 -14.22 -32.03
CA TRP A 19 -11.41 -12.82 -31.98
C TRP A 19 -12.31 -12.46 -33.16
N GLN A 20 -13.51 -11.93 -32.91
CA GLN A 20 -14.39 -11.39 -33.94
C GLN A 20 -14.72 -9.93 -33.65
N ARG A 21 -14.70 -9.08 -34.69
CA ARG A 21 -15.08 -7.66 -34.59
C ARG A 21 -16.59 -7.59 -34.34
N LYS A 22 -17.02 -6.85 -33.30
CA LYS A 22 -18.43 -6.59 -33.01
C LYS A 22 -19.05 -5.86 -34.21
N THR A 23 -19.96 -6.52 -34.90
CA THR A 23 -20.84 -5.86 -35.87
C THR A 23 -21.92 -5.12 -35.09
N VAL A 24 -21.86 -3.79 -35.11
CA VAL A 24 -22.97 -2.94 -34.64
C VAL A 24 -24.08 -3.07 -35.69
N PRO A 25 -25.33 -3.39 -35.33
CA PRO A 25 -26.44 -3.30 -36.28
C PRO A 25 -26.63 -1.82 -36.64
N ASN A 26 -26.47 -1.46 -37.90
CA ASN A 26 -26.75 -0.11 -38.39
C ASN A 26 -28.23 0.24 -38.17
N GLY A 27 -28.54 0.93 -37.08
CA GLY A 27 -29.76 1.72 -36.92
C GLY A 27 -29.54 3.12 -37.47
N LYS A 28 -30.28 3.50 -38.51
CA LYS A 28 -30.16 4.72 -39.31
C LYS A 28 -30.20 6.02 -38.49
N ALA A 29 -29.39 7.00 -38.90
CA ALA A 29 -29.67 8.43 -38.72
C ALA A 29 -29.51 9.16 -40.07
N SER A 30 -30.65 9.69 -40.52
CA SER A 30 -30.99 10.73 -41.50
C SER A 30 -29.89 11.42 -42.34
N LEU A 31 -30.17 11.54 -43.64
CA LEU A 31 -29.98 12.75 -44.44
C LEU A 31 -31.00 12.73 -45.60
N GLU A 32 -31.78 13.80 -45.70
CA GLU A 32 -32.81 14.06 -46.71
C GLU A 32 -32.19 14.31 -48.10
N GLN A 33 -32.84 13.83 -49.16
CA GLN A 33 -33.05 14.61 -50.38
C GLN A 33 -34.17 14.00 -51.25
N GLU A 34 -35.02 14.88 -51.76
CA GLU A 34 -36.23 14.64 -52.54
C GLU A 34 -35.97 14.00 -53.91
N VAL A 35 -37.01 13.32 -54.45
CA VAL A 35 -37.71 13.60 -55.73
C VAL A 35 -38.32 12.31 -56.31
N GLY A 36 -39.63 12.35 -56.60
CA GLY A 36 -40.23 11.66 -57.76
C GLY A 36 -41.23 10.51 -57.50
N GLN A 37 -42.53 10.80 -57.65
CA GLN A 37 -43.61 10.08 -58.40
C GLN A 37 -43.38 8.58 -58.77
N SER A 38 -44.33 7.63 -58.81
CA SER A 38 -45.81 7.61 -58.84
C SER A 38 -46.27 6.12 -58.85
N ASP A 39 -47.56 5.91 -58.53
CA ASP A 39 -48.47 4.83 -58.95
C ASP A 39 -48.29 3.35 -58.53
N GLY A 40 -49.41 2.74 -58.12
CA GLY A 40 -49.78 1.40 -58.59
C GLY A 40 -50.09 0.34 -57.53
N SER A 41 -51.38 0.01 -57.43
CA SER A 41 -52.03 -1.16 -56.82
C SER A 41 -51.41 -2.53 -57.16
N ASP A 42 -51.45 -3.51 -56.26
CA ASP A 42 -52.45 -4.61 -56.25
C ASP A 42 -52.09 -5.76 -55.30
N GLU A 43 -53.13 -6.48 -54.89
CA GLU A 43 -53.19 -7.62 -53.99
C GLU A 43 -52.49 -8.89 -54.52
N SER A 44 -52.00 -9.76 -53.61
CA SER A 44 -52.36 -11.19 -53.58
C SER A 44 -51.66 -11.96 -52.46
N GLU A 45 -52.47 -12.73 -51.73
CA GLU A 45 -52.13 -13.76 -50.75
C GLU A 45 -51.25 -14.87 -51.35
N PHE A 46 -50.34 -15.43 -50.55
CA PHE A 46 -50.11 -16.88 -50.49
C PHE A 46 -49.46 -17.24 -49.13
N ASP A 47 -50.27 -17.81 -48.25
CA ASP A 47 -49.86 -18.48 -47.03
C ASP A 47 -49.14 -19.80 -47.37
N LEU A 48 -47.93 -19.99 -46.82
CA LEU A 48 -47.35 -21.31 -46.57
C LEU A 48 -46.75 -21.31 -45.16
N GLU A 49 -47.38 -22.10 -44.30
CA GLU A 49 -47.03 -22.36 -42.91
C GLU A 49 -45.55 -22.74 -42.73
N ASN A 50 -44.81 -21.96 -41.94
CA ASN A 50 -43.56 -22.40 -41.30
C ASN A 50 -43.83 -22.57 -39.79
N PRO A 51 -43.35 -23.65 -39.15
CA PRO A 51 -43.53 -23.84 -37.71
C PRO A 51 -42.77 -22.76 -36.93
N PRO A 52 -43.23 -22.35 -35.73
CA PRO A 52 -42.58 -21.31 -34.98
C PRO A 52 -41.17 -21.76 -34.55
N LEU A 53 -40.15 -21.07 -35.08
CA LEU A 53 -38.80 -21.13 -34.56
C LEU A 53 -38.83 -20.78 -33.07
N ALA A 54 -38.34 -21.71 -32.23
CA ALA A 54 -38.10 -21.46 -30.82
C ALA A 54 -37.27 -20.18 -30.65
N PRO A 55 -37.57 -19.33 -29.64
CA PRO A 55 -36.78 -18.13 -29.41
C PRO A 55 -35.31 -18.52 -29.23
N PRO A 56 -34.36 -17.78 -29.83
CA PRO A 56 -32.95 -18.08 -29.66
C PRO A 56 -32.62 -18.07 -28.17
N ALA A 57 -31.99 -19.16 -27.72
CA ALA A 57 -31.52 -19.33 -26.35
C ALA A 57 -30.85 -18.04 -25.88
N ALA A 58 -31.20 -17.62 -24.65
CA ALA A 58 -30.69 -16.41 -24.03
C ALA A 58 -29.18 -16.29 -24.27
N ARG A 59 -28.77 -15.25 -25.01
CA ARG A 59 -27.36 -14.89 -25.14
C ARG A 59 -26.82 -14.72 -23.72
N GLY A 60 -25.79 -15.50 -23.38
CA GLY A 60 -25.10 -15.38 -22.11
C GLY A 60 -24.64 -13.94 -21.84
N PRO A 61 -24.36 -13.58 -20.58
CA PRO A 61 -24.06 -12.21 -20.20
C PRO A 61 -22.94 -11.63 -21.06
N ILE A 62 -23.20 -10.48 -21.68
CA ILE A 62 -22.19 -9.71 -22.41
C ILE A 62 -21.33 -9.02 -21.36
N TYR A 63 -20.16 -9.57 -21.08
CA TYR A 63 -19.18 -8.93 -20.19
C TYR A 63 -18.63 -7.67 -20.87
N ARG A 64 -18.92 -6.51 -20.29
CA ARG A 64 -18.30 -5.22 -20.65
C ARG A 64 -17.12 -5.01 -19.70
N CYS A 65 -15.92 -4.87 -20.25
CA CYS A 65 -14.80 -4.26 -19.54
C CYS A 65 -14.93 -2.74 -19.75
N GLU A 66 -15.58 -2.05 -18.81
CA GLU A 66 -15.73 -0.58 -18.83
C GLU A 66 -14.39 0.08 -18.50
N VAL A 67 -14.11 1.28 -19.04
CA VAL A 67 -12.93 2.04 -18.59
C VAL A 67 -13.32 2.52 -17.21
N VAL A 68 -12.72 1.99 -16.15
CA VAL A 68 -12.89 2.62 -14.85
C VAL A 68 -12.10 3.92 -14.92
N LEU A 69 -12.79 5.05 -14.94
CA LEU A 69 -12.14 6.35 -14.94
C LEU A 69 -11.32 6.48 -13.64
N PRO A 70 -10.15 7.12 -13.65
CA PRO A 70 -9.36 7.35 -12.43
C PRO A 70 -10.20 7.98 -11.31
N GLU A 71 -11.11 8.89 -11.67
CA GLU A 71 -12.07 9.52 -10.77
C GLU A 71 -12.99 8.51 -10.08
N THR A 72 -13.46 7.48 -10.81
CA THR A 72 -14.29 6.40 -10.26
C THR A 72 -13.50 5.57 -9.25
N VAL A 73 -12.25 5.20 -9.56
CA VAL A 73 -11.38 4.47 -8.62
C VAL A 73 -11.18 5.27 -7.32
N LEU A 74 -10.94 6.57 -7.46
CA LEU A 74 -10.77 7.47 -6.31
C LEU A 74 -12.08 7.69 -5.56
N GLN A 75 -13.22 7.75 -6.23
CA GLN A 75 -14.52 7.90 -5.61
C GLN A 75 -14.90 6.64 -4.82
N GLU A 76 -14.71 5.44 -5.38
CA GLU A 76 -14.92 4.17 -4.68
C GLU A 76 -13.96 4.04 -3.49
N GLY A 77 -12.70 4.43 -3.69
CA GLY A 77 -11.68 4.45 -2.64
C GLY A 77 -11.92 5.46 -1.51
N SER A 78 -12.94 6.33 -1.62
CA SER A 78 -13.35 7.23 -0.53
C SER A 78 -14.07 6.51 0.61
N SER A 79 -14.66 5.34 0.35
CA SER A 79 -15.42 4.60 1.36
C SER A 79 -14.55 3.55 2.02
N VAL A 80 -14.24 3.73 3.30
CA VAL A 80 -13.33 2.88 4.07
C VAL A 80 -14.01 2.47 5.36
N HIS A 81 -14.28 1.18 5.56
CA HIS A 81 -14.90 0.63 6.78
C HIS A 81 -16.23 1.32 7.20
N GLY A 82 -17.03 1.74 6.23
CA GLY A 82 -18.29 2.47 6.48
C GLY A 82 -18.13 3.97 6.71
N PHE A 83 -16.90 4.49 6.68
CA PHE A 83 -16.60 5.91 6.72
C PHE A 83 -16.43 6.46 5.30
N HIS A 84 -16.98 7.64 5.06
CA HIS A 84 -16.73 8.38 3.83
C HIS A 84 -15.61 9.40 4.05
N LEU A 85 -14.52 9.26 3.30
CA LEU A 85 -13.32 10.08 3.39
C LEU A 85 -13.22 10.97 2.15
N ALA A 86 -13.63 12.23 2.31
CA ALA A 86 -13.52 13.23 1.26
C ALA A 86 -12.04 13.49 0.89
N PRO A 87 -11.74 13.96 -0.33
CA PRO A 87 -10.43 14.55 -0.65
C PRO A 87 -10.04 15.63 0.37
N TRP A 88 -8.74 15.76 0.64
CA TRP A 88 -8.24 16.90 1.40
C TRP A 88 -8.17 18.14 0.49
N GLU A 89 -8.86 19.21 0.90
CA GLU A 89 -8.89 20.50 0.23
C GLU A 89 -8.23 21.57 1.12
N GLU A 90 -7.52 22.54 0.53
CA GLU A 90 -6.80 23.58 1.29
C GLU A 90 -7.57 24.92 1.39
N HIS A 91 -8.74 25.02 0.77
CA HIS A 91 -9.50 26.28 0.69
C HIS A 91 -10.41 26.50 1.91
N GLU A 92 -10.50 27.75 2.39
CA GLU A 92 -11.21 28.13 3.62
C GLU A 92 -12.73 27.80 3.58
N GLU A 93 -13.35 27.95 2.41
CA GLU A 93 -14.77 27.65 2.18
C GLU A 93 -15.12 26.18 2.48
N TYR A 94 -14.21 25.24 2.17
CA TYR A 94 -14.39 23.82 2.47
C TYR A 94 -14.46 23.58 3.97
N TRP A 95 -13.65 24.30 4.75
CA TRP A 95 -13.62 24.17 6.20
C TRP A 95 -14.82 24.82 6.87
N GLU A 96 -15.33 25.93 6.33
CA GLU A 96 -16.58 26.53 6.77
C GLU A 96 -17.77 25.60 6.52
N GLN A 97 -17.84 24.99 5.33
CA GLN A 97 -18.85 23.99 4.98
C GLN A 97 -18.74 22.77 5.89
N LEU A 98 -17.56 22.21 6.09
CA LEU A 98 -17.35 21.04 6.95
C LEU A 98 -17.78 21.32 8.40
N ASN A 99 -17.52 22.53 8.92
CA ASN A 99 -17.96 22.95 10.25
C ASN A 99 -19.48 23.17 10.36
N GLN A 100 -20.15 23.54 9.27
CA GLN A 100 -21.61 23.75 9.22
C GLN A 100 -22.37 22.44 8.97
N GLU A 101 -21.83 21.58 8.10
CA GLU A 101 -22.47 20.36 7.62
C GLU A 101 -22.19 19.17 8.52
N SER A 102 -21.08 19.14 9.27
CA SER A 102 -20.80 18.06 10.21
C SER A 102 -21.94 17.98 11.22
N PRO A 103 -22.84 17.00 11.10
CA PRO A 103 -23.72 16.67 12.19
C PRO A 103 -22.79 16.17 13.31
N ALA A 104 -23.31 16.02 14.52
CA ALA A 104 -22.72 15.10 15.49
C ALA A 104 -22.77 13.65 14.96
N GLN A 105 -22.16 13.37 13.80
CA GLN A 105 -21.76 12.04 13.36
C GLN A 105 -20.61 11.64 14.27
N GLY A 106 -20.97 11.37 15.52
CA GLY A 106 -20.15 10.58 16.40
C GLY A 106 -19.89 9.28 15.68
N SER A 107 -18.64 9.09 15.30
CA SER A 107 -18.14 7.74 15.31
C SER A 107 -17.11 7.72 16.42
N PRO A 108 -17.53 7.42 17.66
CA PRO A 108 -16.56 6.94 18.63
C PRO A 108 -15.99 5.66 18.02
N VAL A 109 -14.81 5.80 17.44
CA VAL A 109 -13.92 4.70 17.09
C VAL A 109 -14.08 3.65 18.17
N SER A 110 -14.52 2.47 17.78
CA SER A 110 -14.95 1.47 18.74
C SER A 110 -13.76 1.04 19.62
N LEU A 111 -14.00 0.88 20.91
CA LEU A 111 -12.93 0.50 21.82
C LEU A 111 -12.51 -0.96 21.65
N SER A 112 -11.23 -1.23 21.90
CA SER A 112 -10.72 -2.58 22.02
C SER A 112 -11.36 -3.33 23.20
N ARG A 113 -11.32 -4.66 23.19
CA ARG A 113 -11.87 -5.48 24.28
C ARG A 113 -11.28 -5.09 25.65
N MET A 114 -10.00 -4.77 25.69
CA MET A 114 -9.30 -4.38 26.92
C MET A 114 -9.63 -2.96 27.36
N GLN A 115 -9.79 -2.02 26.42
CA GLN A 115 -10.25 -0.68 26.74
C GLN A 115 -11.68 -0.72 27.28
N LYS A 116 -12.60 -1.48 26.65
CA LYS A 116 -13.97 -1.70 27.14
C LYS A 116 -14.01 -2.21 28.58
N ALA A 117 -13.10 -3.12 28.94
CA ALA A 117 -13.02 -3.66 30.30
C ALA A 117 -12.51 -2.65 31.35
N ALA A 118 -11.77 -1.61 30.92
CA ALA A 118 -11.17 -0.61 31.81
C ALA A 118 -11.90 0.74 31.78
N MET A 119 -12.72 0.96 30.76
CA MET A 119 -13.42 2.21 30.49
C MET A 119 -14.48 2.48 31.56
N SER A 120 -14.56 3.74 31.96
CA SER A 120 -15.68 4.28 32.74
C SER A 120 -16.62 5.12 31.88
N GLU A 121 -16.07 6.04 31.09
CA GLU A 121 -16.86 6.99 30.29
C GLU A 121 -16.06 7.51 29.09
N TRP A 122 -16.78 8.13 28.15
CA TRP A 122 -16.21 9.04 27.15
C TRP A 122 -16.28 10.47 27.70
N CYS A 123 -15.23 11.25 27.53
CA CYS A 123 -15.14 12.62 28.03
C CYS A 123 -14.45 13.50 27.00
N CYS A 124 -14.88 14.75 26.79
CA CYS A 124 -14.11 15.69 25.98
C CYS A 124 -12.86 16.15 26.74
N MET A 125 -11.79 16.52 26.01
CA MET A 125 -10.52 16.87 26.64
C MET A 125 -10.60 18.09 27.56
N ALA A 126 -11.40 19.11 27.21
CA ALA A 126 -11.62 20.26 28.09
C ALA A 126 -12.22 19.86 29.45
N GLU A 127 -13.18 18.94 29.45
CA GLU A 127 -13.79 18.45 30.70
C GLU A 127 -12.83 17.53 31.47
N TRP A 128 -12.08 16.67 30.78
CA TRP A 128 -11.05 15.85 31.41
C TRP A 128 -9.99 16.71 32.11
N LEU A 129 -9.50 17.77 31.47
CA LEU A 129 -8.55 18.73 32.06
C LEU A 129 -9.09 19.33 33.37
N ARG A 130 -10.34 19.81 33.38
CA ARG A 130 -10.97 20.37 34.59
C ARG A 130 -11.03 19.35 35.73
N ARG A 131 -11.34 18.09 35.42
CA ARG A 131 -11.41 16.99 36.41
C ARG A 131 -10.02 16.61 36.95
N GLN A 132 -8.98 16.72 36.14
CA GLN A 132 -7.59 16.53 36.58
C GLN A 132 -7.01 17.73 37.36
N GLY A 133 -7.79 18.80 37.55
CA GLY A 133 -7.36 20.01 38.27
C GLY A 133 -6.71 21.08 37.38
N HIS A 134 -6.72 20.92 36.06
CA HIS A 134 -6.18 21.87 35.09
C HIS A 134 -7.25 22.85 34.61
N ARG A 135 -7.83 23.64 35.52
CA ARG A 135 -8.98 24.51 35.21
C ARG A 135 -8.66 25.72 34.32
N ASP A 136 -7.40 26.14 34.31
CA ASP A 136 -6.93 27.31 33.55
C ASP A 136 -6.33 26.92 32.18
N LEU A 137 -6.30 25.62 31.85
CA LEU A 137 -5.79 25.14 30.58
C LEU A 137 -6.93 24.84 29.61
N GLU A 138 -6.78 25.34 28.39
CA GLU A 138 -7.65 24.98 27.27
C GLU A 138 -6.92 24.00 26.33
N PRO A 139 -7.62 23.04 25.73
CA PRO A 139 -7.03 22.13 24.75
C PRO A 139 -6.40 22.87 23.56
N LYS A 140 -5.23 22.43 23.14
CA LYS A 140 -4.50 22.91 21.95
C LYS A 140 -4.03 21.72 21.12
N ILE A 141 -4.05 21.84 19.80
CA ILE A 141 -3.54 20.76 18.94
C ILE A 141 -2.06 20.51 19.26
N PHE A 142 -1.25 21.57 19.26
CA PHE A 142 0.18 21.52 19.59
C PHE A 142 0.53 22.56 20.66
N ASP A 143 1.38 22.19 21.61
CA ASP A 143 2.01 23.13 22.55
C ASP A 143 3.51 23.24 22.24
N GLY A 144 3.81 23.93 21.13
CA GLY A 144 5.15 24.02 20.57
C GLY A 144 5.42 23.01 19.44
N VAL A 145 6.70 22.70 19.21
CA VAL A 145 7.11 21.73 18.19
C VAL A 145 6.91 20.30 18.73
N PRO A 146 6.27 19.37 17.98
CA PRO A 146 5.93 18.02 18.45
C PRO A 146 7.13 17.26 19.01
N ASP A 147 7.04 16.67 20.21
CA ASP A 147 8.16 16.06 20.94
C ASP A 147 7.97 14.57 21.24
N SER A 148 8.88 13.74 20.72
CA SER A 148 8.88 12.28 20.94
C SER A 148 9.02 11.92 22.43
N SER A 149 9.65 12.77 23.24
CA SER A 149 9.79 12.60 24.68
C SER A 149 8.46 12.70 25.42
N LYS A 150 7.46 13.36 24.82
CA LYS A 150 6.14 13.62 25.42
C LYS A 150 5.09 12.58 25.03
N ILE A 151 5.30 11.82 23.96
CA ILE A 151 4.36 10.77 23.54
C ILE A 151 4.23 9.71 24.64
N ARG A 152 3.00 9.34 24.97
CA ARG A 152 2.66 8.24 25.87
C ARG A 152 1.74 7.26 25.16
N GLN A 153 2.22 6.02 25.05
CA GLN A 153 1.40 4.91 24.58
C GLN A 153 0.26 4.67 25.58
N GLY A 154 -0.97 4.61 25.09
CA GLY A 154 -2.16 4.29 25.88
C GLY A 154 -2.32 2.79 26.09
N ARG A 155 -3.50 2.38 26.55
CA ARG A 155 -3.82 0.96 26.77
C ARG A 155 -4.26 0.32 25.46
N VAL A 156 -3.48 -0.66 24.96
CA VAL A 156 -3.72 -1.37 23.67
C VAL A 156 -3.65 -0.45 22.46
N THR A 157 -2.84 0.60 22.54
CA THR A 157 -2.56 1.46 21.40
C THR A 157 -1.44 0.87 20.55
N ASP A 158 -1.46 1.12 19.25
CA ASP A 158 -0.57 0.51 18.27
C ASP A 158 0.88 1.03 18.41
N CYS A 159 1.84 0.12 18.59
CA CYS A 159 3.23 0.49 18.84
C CYS A 159 3.96 1.03 17.61
N SER A 160 3.60 0.57 16.42
CA SER A 160 4.13 1.01 15.13
C SER A 160 3.71 2.45 14.85
N LEU A 161 2.45 2.81 15.09
CA LEU A 161 1.96 4.17 15.01
C LEU A 161 2.71 5.08 15.97
N MET A 162 2.85 4.69 17.24
CA MET A 162 3.59 5.50 18.23
C MET A 162 5.07 5.66 17.87
N SER A 163 5.67 4.63 17.26
CA SER A 163 7.03 4.69 16.75
C SER A 163 7.15 5.71 15.61
N VAL A 164 6.21 5.69 14.67
CA VAL A 164 6.16 6.63 13.55
C VAL A 164 5.96 8.07 14.03
N LEU A 165 5.01 8.31 14.93
CA LEU A 165 4.81 9.64 15.52
C LEU A 165 6.07 10.13 16.24
N SER A 166 6.80 9.23 16.92
CA SER A 166 8.06 9.58 17.59
C SER A 166 9.13 10.03 16.60
N VAL A 167 9.36 9.27 15.51
CA VAL A 167 10.40 9.65 14.54
C VAL A 167 10.02 10.87 13.72
N LEU A 168 8.73 11.07 13.41
CA LEU A 168 8.26 12.26 12.69
C LEU A 168 8.32 13.52 13.57
N ALA A 169 8.02 13.40 14.86
CA ALA A 169 8.16 14.50 15.82
C ALA A 169 9.62 14.98 15.95
N ASP A 170 10.57 14.04 16.02
CA ASP A 170 11.99 14.39 16.09
C ASP A 170 12.56 14.82 14.74
N TYR A 171 12.05 14.29 13.63
CA TYR A 171 12.35 14.78 12.29
C TYR A 171 11.97 16.26 12.15
N GLU A 172 10.73 16.61 12.48
CA GLU A 172 10.22 17.98 12.39
C GLU A 172 11.02 18.94 13.28
N ARG A 173 11.35 18.53 14.50
CA ARG A 173 12.22 19.30 15.41
C ARG A 173 13.62 19.53 14.86
N THR A 174 14.19 18.52 14.21
CA THR A 174 15.58 18.55 13.73
C THR A 174 15.72 19.35 12.45
N PHE A 175 14.79 19.18 11.51
CA PHE A 175 14.88 19.77 10.16
C PHE A 175 13.97 20.99 9.96
N GLY A 176 13.05 21.26 10.89
CA GLY A 176 12.12 22.38 10.80
C GLY A 176 10.99 22.18 9.78
N ASP A 177 10.89 21.01 9.15
CA ASP A 177 9.83 20.65 8.21
C ASP A 177 8.56 20.20 8.96
N PRO A 178 7.43 20.95 8.88
CA PRO A 178 6.21 20.72 9.66
C PRO A 178 5.38 19.49 9.23
N VAL A 179 5.99 18.31 9.17
CA VAL A 179 5.36 17.07 8.67
C VAL A 179 4.15 16.64 9.50
N LEU A 180 4.13 16.86 10.82
CA LEU A 180 2.99 16.56 11.69
C LEU A 180 2.06 17.75 11.85
N ARG A 181 2.60 18.97 11.92
CA ARG A 181 1.78 20.18 12.07
C ARG A 181 0.90 20.46 10.84
N ASN A 182 1.34 20.07 9.64
CA ASN A 182 0.61 20.29 8.39
C ASN A 182 -0.46 19.22 8.07
N ILE A 183 -0.67 18.23 8.94
CA ILE A 183 -1.72 17.23 8.73
C ILE A 183 -2.94 17.42 9.63
N LEU A 184 -2.93 18.38 10.56
CA LEU A 184 -4.07 18.64 11.44
C LEU A 184 -4.70 20.01 11.13
N HIS A 185 -6.02 20.04 11.09
CA HIS A 185 -6.84 21.25 10.92
C HIS A 185 -7.79 21.44 12.12
N PRO A 186 -8.03 22.68 12.62
CA PRO A 186 -7.45 23.94 12.14
C PRO A 186 -5.93 23.97 12.27
N ALA A 187 -5.26 24.43 11.22
CA ALA A 187 -3.83 24.66 11.28
C ALA A 187 -3.54 25.66 12.41
N LEU A 188 -2.31 25.68 12.94
CA LEU A 188 -1.88 26.69 13.91
C LEU A 188 -2.06 28.09 13.29
N VAL A 189 -3.21 28.71 13.51
CA VAL A 189 -3.38 30.14 13.34
C VAL A 189 -2.94 30.76 14.67
N PRO A 190 -1.83 31.50 14.72
CA PRO A 190 -1.42 32.18 15.94
C PRO A 190 -2.58 33.04 16.45
N ASN A 191 -2.99 32.83 17.70
CA ASN A 191 -4.06 33.57 18.39
C ASN A 191 -5.50 33.36 17.88
N SER A 192 -5.81 32.30 17.12
CA SER A 192 -7.22 31.94 16.88
C SER A 192 -7.82 31.31 18.14
N ALA A 193 -9.05 31.70 18.48
CA ALA A 193 -9.85 30.94 19.45
C ALA A 193 -9.99 29.48 18.97
N PRO A 194 -10.05 28.50 19.89
CA PRO A 194 -10.34 27.12 19.50
C PRO A 194 -11.65 27.09 18.71
N PRO A 195 -11.76 26.25 17.66
CA PRO A 195 -12.96 26.16 16.86
C PRO A 195 -14.18 25.91 17.77
N ALA A 196 -15.28 26.65 17.52
CA ALA A 196 -16.51 26.52 18.30
C ALA A 196 -17.12 25.11 18.21
N ALA A 197 -16.79 24.37 17.15
CA ALA A 197 -17.07 22.96 16.98
C ALA A 197 -15.87 22.13 17.46
N GLN A 198 -16.10 21.14 18.33
CA GLN A 198 -15.10 20.18 18.82
C GLN A 198 -14.65 19.18 17.73
N HIS A 199 -14.64 19.59 16.47
CA HIS A 199 -14.26 18.78 15.32
C HIS A 199 -12.92 19.28 14.77
N TYR A 200 -12.06 18.33 14.46
CA TYR A 200 -10.75 18.49 13.89
C TYR A 200 -10.71 17.65 12.62
N ALA A 201 -9.81 17.97 11.70
CA ALA A 201 -9.56 17.13 10.55
C ALA A 201 -8.10 16.71 10.49
N CYS A 202 -7.88 15.47 10.07
CA CYS A 202 -6.57 14.90 9.86
C CYS A 202 -6.39 14.54 8.39
N ARG A 203 -5.32 15.04 7.76
CA ARG A 203 -4.93 14.72 6.39
C ARG A 203 -4.18 13.40 6.37
N LEU A 204 -4.83 12.33 5.94
CA LEU A 204 -4.21 11.01 5.79
C LEU A 204 -4.19 10.56 4.33
N PHE A 205 -3.13 9.88 3.92
CA PHE A 205 -2.99 9.30 2.59
C PHE A 205 -3.68 7.93 2.53
N VAL A 206 -4.84 7.87 1.88
CA VAL A 206 -5.67 6.66 1.81
C VAL A 206 -6.13 6.44 0.37
N ASN A 207 -6.00 5.20 -0.11
CA ASN A 207 -6.43 4.76 -1.44
C ASN A 207 -5.99 5.70 -2.58
N GLY A 208 -4.71 6.10 -2.56
CA GLY A 208 -4.06 6.79 -3.66
C GLY A 208 -4.02 8.32 -3.58
N MET A 209 -4.65 8.94 -2.58
CA MET A 209 -4.63 10.40 -2.42
C MET A 209 -4.74 10.86 -0.96
N PRO A 210 -4.39 12.13 -0.65
CA PRO A 210 -4.68 12.75 0.63
C PRO A 210 -6.19 12.90 0.86
N ARG A 211 -6.66 12.51 2.04
CA ARG A 211 -8.06 12.45 2.43
C ARG A 211 -8.28 13.17 3.75
N CYS A 212 -9.45 13.75 3.90
CA CYS A 212 -9.93 14.41 5.10
C CYS A 212 -10.59 13.39 6.04
N VAL A 213 -9.97 13.15 7.19
CA VAL A 213 -10.52 12.32 8.26
C VAL A 213 -10.97 13.22 9.41
N VAL A 214 -12.28 13.38 9.55
CA VAL A 214 -12.86 14.20 10.63
C VAL A 214 -12.88 13.41 11.93
N VAL A 215 -12.39 14.05 12.99
CA VAL A 215 -12.28 13.48 14.34
C VAL A 215 -12.64 14.52 15.39
N ASP A 216 -12.99 14.09 16.61
CA ASP A 216 -13.25 14.99 17.74
C ASP A 216 -12.19 14.84 18.85
N ASP A 217 -12.31 15.60 19.94
CA ASP A 217 -11.47 15.48 21.13
C ASP A 217 -12.10 14.61 22.24
N THR A 218 -13.11 13.79 21.94
CA THR A 218 -13.69 12.88 22.93
C THR A 218 -12.79 11.68 23.16
N VAL A 219 -12.41 11.41 24.41
CA VAL A 219 -11.43 10.38 24.76
C VAL A 219 -12.02 9.34 25.72
N PRO A 220 -11.60 8.07 25.61
CA PRO A 220 -12.02 7.05 26.54
C PRO A 220 -11.21 7.16 27.84
N VAL A 221 -11.93 7.29 28.96
CA VAL A 221 -11.34 7.51 30.29
C VAL A 221 -11.59 6.29 31.18
N ALA A 222 -10.53 5.80 31.81
CA ALA A 222 -10.59 4.70 32.77
C ALA A 222 -11.20 5.13 34.11
N THR A 223 -11.64 4.18 34.92
CA THR A 223 -12.23 4.44 36.25
C THR A 223 -11.32 5.22 37.21
N ASN A 224 -10.01 5.18 36.98
CA ASN A 224 -9.00 5.93 37.75
C ASN A 224 -8.67 7.31 37.14
N GLY A 225 -9.43 7.77 36.15
CA GLY A 225 -9.23 9.05 35.47
C GLY A 225 -8.15 9.06 34.38
N ARG A 226 -7.44 7.96 34.14
CA ARG A 226 -6.40 7.88 33.10
C ARG A 226 -7.00 7.73 31.70
N LEU A 227 -6.36 8.35 30.72
CA LEU A 227 -6.69 8.17 29.31
C LEU A 227 -6.34 6.75 28.85
N LEU A 228 -7.23 6.15 28.07
CA LEU A 228 -7.04 4.81 27.48
C LEU A 228 -6.45 4.84 26.07
N CYS A 229 -6.43 6.01 25.43
CA CYS A 229 -5.81 6.30 24.14
C CYS A 229 -4.38 6.85 24.31
N ALA A 230 -3.63 6.91 23.22
CA ALA A 230 -2.35 7.59 23.20
C ALA A 230 -2.55 9.09 23.44
N HIS A 231 -1.59 9.71 24.13
CA HIS A 231 -1.69 11.11 24.53
C HIS A 231 -0.31 11.73 24.74
N SER A 232 -0.27 13.05 24.80
CA SER A 232 0.93 13.78 25.23
C SER A 232 1.04 13.79 26.74
N ALA A 233 2.28 13.80 27.24
CA ALA A 233 2.59 14.09 28.63
C ALA A 233 2.28 15.56 29.01
N VAL A 234 2.08 16.44 28.03
CA VAL A 234 1.52 17.78 28.20
C VAL A 234 -0.01 17.65 28.20
N PRO A 235 -0.71 17.84 29.34
CA PRO A 235 -2.11 17.41 29.47
C PRO A 235 -3.10 18.05 28.49
N HIS A 236 -2.80 19.26 28.01
CA HIS A 236 -3.68 20.04 27.14
C HIS A 236 -3.33 19.91 25.65
N GLU A 237 -2.36 19.07 25.29
CA GLU A 237 -1.90 18.88 23.91
C GLU A 237 -2.63 17.69 23.24
N LEU A 238 -3.19 17.91 22.04
CA LEU A 238 -4.12 16.97 21.38
C LEU A 238 -3.55 16.20 20.19
N TRP A 239 -2.44 16.61 19.57
CA TRP A 239 -2.03 16.04 18.27
C TRP A 239 -1.88 14.50 18.28
N VAL A 240 -1.33 13.92 19.36
CA VAL A 240 -1.13 12.46 19.48
C VAL A 240 -2.47 11.73 19.42
N LEU A 241 -3.46 12.17 20.22
CA LEU A 241 -4.75 11.50 20.30
C LEU A 241 -5.59 11.72 19.04
N LEU A 242 -5.48 12.90 18.41
CA LEU A 242 -6.21 13.22 17.19
C LEU A 242 -5.73 12.36 16.02
N ILE A 243 -4.39 12.25 15.85
CA ILE A 243 -3.83 11.40 14.79
C ILE A 243 -4.13 9.93 15.08
N GLU A 244 -4.00 9.47 16.32
CA GLU A 244 -4.36 8.08 16.67
C GLU A 244 -5.82 7.78 16.33
N LYS A 245 -6.75 8.67 16.70
CA LYS A 245 -8.16 8.49 16.39
C LYS A 245 -8.40 8.46 14.88
N ALA A 246 -7.75 9.35 14.12
CA ALA A 246 -7.88 9.39 12.67
C ALA A 246 -7.34 8.12 12.00
N VAL A 247 -6.21 7.59 12.49
CA VAL A 247 -5.65 6.32 12.01
C VAL A 247 -6.58 5.15 12.37
N ALA A 248 -7.12 5.12 13.59
CA ALA A 248 -8.06 4.10 14.01
C ALA A 248 -9.37 4.10 13.20
N THR A 249 -9.82 5.27 12.72
CA THR A 249 -10.93 5.38 11.75
C THR A 249 -10.64 4.63 10.46
N ILE A 250 -9.45 4.85 9.87
CA ILE A 250 -9.09 4.22 8.58
C ILE A 250 -8.68 2.75 8.72
N MET A 251 -8.35 2.29 9.93
CA MET A 251 -7.95 0.92 10.25
C MET A 251 -9.08 0.02 10.77
N GLY A 252 -10.34 0.34 10.44
CA GLY A 252 -11.50 -0.47 10.82
C GLY A 252 -12.47 0.20 11.77
N GLY A 253 -12.32 1.51 12.02
CA GLY A 253 -13.18 2.24 12.97
C GLY A 253 -13.02 1.71 14.40
N SER A 254 -11.83 1.23 14.77
CA SER A 254 -11.59 0.64 16.08
C SER A 254 -10.19 0.91 16.61
N TYR A 255 -10.09 1.15 17.92
CA TYR A 255 -8.82 1.15 18.65
C TYR A 255 -8.25 -0.27 18.82
N ALA A 256 -8.97 -1.31 18.40
CA ALA A 256 -8.42 -2.66 18.26
C ALA A 256 -7.57 -2.81 16.98
N MET A 257 -6.76 -1.81 16.66
CA MET A 257 -5.81 -1.86 15.55
C MET A 257 -4.87 -3.04 15.80
N ARG A 258 -4.81 -3.99 14.86
CA ARG A 258 -3.80 -5.06 14.96
C ARG A 258 -2.45 -4.42 14.67
N GLY A 259 -1.43 -4.80 15.47
CA GLY A 259 -0.05 -4.34 15.32
C GLY A 259 0.33 -4.17 13.86
N SER A 260 0.61 -2.94 13.45
CA SER A 260 0.83 -2.58 12.06
C SER A 260 2.32 -2.57 11.69
N ASN A 261 2.59 -2.28 10.42
CA ASN A 261 3.94 -2.05 9.93
C ASN A 261 4.23 -0.54 10.02
N PRO A 262 5.30 -0.09 10.71
CA PRO A 262 5.64 1.33 10.80
C PRO A 262 5.73 2.05 9.45
N CYS A 263 6.18 1.35 8.41
CA CYS A 263 6.23 1.91 7.06
C CYS A 263 4.83 2.19 6.47
N THR A 264 3.84 1.36 6.80
CA THR A 264 2.45 1.58 6.39
C THR A 264 1.86 2.77 7.12
N ASP A 265 2.07 2.91 8.44
CA ASP A 265 1.55 4.07 9.19
C ASP A 265 2.24 5.36 8.74
N ALA A 266 3.56 5.34 8.56
CA ALA A 266 4.30 6.49 8.04
C ALA A 266 3.74 6.91 6.68
N PHE A 267 3.39 5.97 5.81
CA PHE A 267 2.76 6.29 4.55
C PHE A 267 1.37 6.90 4.71
N HIS A 268 0.51 6.35 5.56
CA HIS A 268 -0.81 6.94 5.80
C HIS A 268 -0.71 8.35 6.37
N ILE A 269 0.27 8.63 7.22
CA ILE A 269 0.45 9.93 7.83
C ILE A 269 1.05 10.95 6.85
N THR A 270 2.00 10.53 6.01
CA THR A 270 2.87 11.47 5.27
C THR A 270 2.83 11.36 3.76
N GLY A 271 2.38 10.22 3.22
CA GLY A 271 2.56 9.86 1.80
C GLY A 271 3.99 9.47 1.43
N TRP A 272 4.91 9.33 2.40
CA TRP A 272 6.32 8.98 2.15
C TRP A 272 6.50 7.54 1.64
N ILE A 273 7.62 7.28 0.97
CA ILE A 273 7.88 6.00 0.30
C ILE A 273 8.41 4.98 1.33
N PRO A 274 7.66 3.93 1.66
CA PRO A 274 8.10 2.90 2.60
C PRO A 274 8.99 1.87 1.92
N GLU A 275 10.07 1.52 2.59
CA GLU A 275 10.98 0.45 2.22
C GLU A 275 11.14 -0.44 3.45
N THR A 276 10.74 -1.71 3.34
CA THR A 276 10.83 -2.71 4.42
C THR A 276 11.89 -3.74 4.07
N PHE A 277 12.86 -3.92 4.97
CA PHE A 277 13.95 -4.87 4.80
C PHE A 277 13.86 -5.97 5.86
N PRO A 278 13.63 -7.22 5.46
CA PRO A 278 13.83 -8.35 6.35
C PRO A 278 15.31 -8.45 6.75
N LEU A 279 15.57 -8.67 8.04
CA LEU A 279 16.91 -8.80 8.60
C LEU A 279 17.33 -10.24 8.82
N LYS A 280 16.38 -11.19 8.80
CA LYS A 280 16.68 -12.60 9.00
C LYS A 280 17.11 -13.23 7.67
N PRO A 281 18.27 -13.90 7.58
CA PRO A 281 18.82 -14.40 6.32
C PRO A 281 17.95 -15.43 5.59
N ASP A 282 17.04 -16.08 6.31
CA ASP A 282 16.08 -17.06 5.81
C ASP A 282 14.81 -16.42 5.22
N CYS A 283 14.62 -15.12 5.39
CA CYS A 283 13.49 -14.40 4.82
C CYS A 283 13.78 -13.98 3.37
N GLU A 284 12.80 -14.18 2.49
CA GLU A 284 12.86 -13.69 1.10
C GLU A 284 13.00 -12.16 1.07
N GLY A 285 13.91 -11.66 0.25
CA GLY A 285 14.22 -10.22 0.16
C GLY A 285 15.20 -9.71 1.23
N ALA A 286 15.70 -10.55 2.14
CA ALA A 286 16.78 -10.18 3.05
C ALA A 286 18.11 -10.02 2.29
N PRO A 287 18.98 -9.07 2.71
CA PRO A 287 20.36 -9.02 2.25
C PRO A 287 21.07 -10.37 2.47
N SER A 288 21.79 -10.83 1.46
CA SER A 288 22.50 -12.12 1.44
C SER A 288 23.96 -11.99 1.87
N THR A 289 24.55 -10.80 1.79
CA THR A 289 25.96 -10.56 2.14
C THR A 289 26.13 -9.50 3.21
N GLU A 290 27.23 -9.58 3.96
CA GLU A 290 27.59 -8.56 4.95
C GLU A 290 27.72 -7.17 4.32
N SER A 291 28.25 -7.09 3.10
CA SER A 291 28.38 -5.82 2.37
C SER A 291 27.03 -5.17 2.07
N GLU A 292 25.99 -5.95 1.77
CA GLU A 292 24.64 -5.41 1.53
C GLU A 292 24.01 -4.91 2.83
N PHE A 293 24.22 -5.61 3.96
CA PHE A 293 23.80 -5.12 5.27
C PHE A 293 24.50 -3.81 5.66
N MET A 294 25.78 -3.67 5.30
CA MET A 294 26.52 -2.41 5.51
C MET A 294 26.00 -1.29 4.59
N GLU A 295 25.77 -1.57 3.30
CA GLU A 295 25.20 -0.60 2.36
C GLU A 295 23.82 -0.11 2.82
N MET A 296 22.99 -1.01 3.33
CA MET A 296 21.68 -0.69 3.89
C MET A 296 21.78 0.30 5.05
N PHE A 297 22.66 0.02 6.02
CA PHE A 297 22.88 0.95 7.14
C PHE A 297 23.43 2.29 6.66
N ASP A 298 24.44 2.29 5.80
CA ASP A 298 25.11 3.51 5.34
C ASP A 298 24.15 4.38 4.51
N THR A 299 23.27 3.75 3.72
CA THR A 299 22.18 4.41 2.99
C THR A 299 21.18 5.04 3.95
N ALA A 300 20.74 4.30 4.97
CA ALA A 300 19.82 4.79 5.98
C ALA A 300 20.43 5.96 6.78
N GLN A 301 21.69 5.83 7.21
CA GLN A 301 22.42 6.88 7.93
C GLN A 301 22.52 8.16 7.10
N LYS A 302 22.91 8.04 5.82
CA LYS A 302 23.02 9.18 4.92
C LYS A 302 21.67 9.86 4.70
N GLY A 303 20.61 9.08 4.48
CA GLY A 303 19.26 9.60 4.34
C GLY A 303 18.79 10.31 5.61
N PHE A 304 18.98 9.68 6.77
CA PHE A 304 18.60 10.20 8.07
C PHE A 304 19.30 11.53 8.38
N ALA A 305 20.63 11.60 8.19
CA ALA A 305 21.42 12.79 8.45
C ALA A 305 21.04 13.99 7.56
N ASN A 306 20.56 13.72 6.35
CA ASN A 306 20.15 14.75 5.38
C ASN A 306 18.65 15.08 5.44
N GLY A 307 17.90 14.53 6.40
CA GLY A 307 16.45 14.76 6.48
C GLY A 307 15.67 14.15 5.32
N GLN A 308 16.17 13.07 4.72
CA GLN A 308 15.55 12.40 3.58
C GLN A 308 14.71 11.19 3.96
N CYS A 309 14.85 10.68 5.19
CA CYS A 309 14.05 9.58 5.69
C CYS A 309 13.93 9.58 7.22
N VAL A 310 12.95 8.81 7.69
CA VAL A 310 12.87 8.33 9.07
C VAL A 310 12.97 6.82 9.10
N VAL A 311 13.40 6.26 10.23
CA VAL A 311 13.73 4.84 10.35
C VAL A 311 13.06 4.23 11.60
N CYS A 312 12.54 3.02 11.47
CA CYS A 312 12.08 2.20 12.59
C CYS A 312 12.69 0.79 12.49
N VAL A 313 12.66 0.04 13.58
CA VAL A 313 13.04 -1.39 13.60
C VAL A 313 11.98 -2.21 14.31
N GLY A 314 11.77 -3.45 13.87
CA GLY A 314 10.73 -4.32 14.40
C GLY A 314 11.27 -5.65 14.92
N THR A 315 10.68 -6.15 15.99
CA THR A 315 10.86 -7.52 16.48
C THR A 315 9.67 -8.38 16.05
N THR A 316 9.88 -9.69 15.93
CA THR A 316 8.81 -10.70 15.81
C THR A 316 8.67 -11.44 17.13
N GLU A 317 8.16 -12.67 17.14
CA GLU A 317 8.20 -13.53 18.30
C GLU A 317 9.64 -13.69 18.83
N ILE A 318 9.80 -13.59 20.14
CA ILE A 318 11.06 -13.80 20.84
C ILE A 318 10.84 -14.94 21.82
N ALA A 319 11.65 -16.00 21.70
CA ALA A 319 11.42 -17.27 22.40
C ALA A 319 11.37 -17.17 23.94
N ASP A 320 12.11 -16.24 24.54
CA ASP A 320 12.16 -16.01 25.98
C ASP A 320 11.31 -14.82 26.44
N ALA A 321 10.44 -14.30 25.58
CA ALA A 321 9.53 -13.23 25.94
C ALA A 321 8.40 -13.74 26.84
N THR A 322 8.21 -13.05 27.96
CA THR A 322 7.15 -13.34 28.93
C THR A 322 6.47 -12.06 29.37
N THR A 323 5.18 -12.12 29.68
CA THR A 323 4.46 -10.98 30.22
C THR A 323 4.99 -10.69 31.63
N ASN A 324 5.53 -9.49 31.84
CA ASN A 324 6.02 -9.06 33.16
C ASN A 324 5.01 -8.15 33.87
N GLU A 325 5.12 -8.02 35.19
CA GLU A 325 4.18 -7.22 36.00
C GLU A 325 4.10 -5.75 35.55
N LEU A 326 5.20 -5.20 35.03
CA LEU A 326 5.27 -3.81 34.60
C LEU A 326 4.45 -3.59 33.32
N ALA A 327 4.54 -4.49 32.34
CA ALA A 327 3.73 -4.49 31.13
C ALA A 327 2.25 -4.60 31.46
N VAL A 328 1.87 -5.53 32.36
CA VAL A 328 0.48 -5.70 32.82
C VAL A 328 -0.05 -4.43 33.49
N ARG A 329 0.73 -3.82 34.38
CA ARG A 329 0.35 -2.58 35.08
C ARG A 329 0.21 -1.39 34.13
N SER A 330 1.00 -1.35 33.07
CA SER A 330 0.92 -0.33 32.01
C SER A 330 -0.15 -0.64 30.96
N GLY A 331 -0.77 -1.82 31.02
CA GLY A 331 -1.84 -2.23 30.11
C GLY A 331 -1.34 -2.77 28.76
N HIS A 332 -0.07 -3.16 28.68
CA HIS A 332 0.54 -3.81 27.53
C HIS A 332 0.37 -5.34 27.63
N VAL A 333 0.19 -5.98 26.47
CA VAL A 333 -0.04 -7.43 26.39
C VAL A 333 1.16 -8.19 25.84
N GLU A 334 2.07 -7.48 25.19
CA GLU A 334 3.24 -8.06 24.56
C GLU A 334 4.23 -8.60 25.61
N GLY A 335 4.86 -9.72 25.28
CA GLY A 335 5.90 -10.31 26.12
C GLY A 335 7.20 -9.52 26.05
N VAL A 336 7.93 -9.45 27.16
CA VAL A 336 9.26 -8.85 27.24
C VAL A 336 10.29 -9.95 27.40
N SER A 337 11.28 -10.00 26.51
CA SER A 337 12.42 -10.91 26.58
C SER A 337 13.15 -10.74 27.91
N VAL A 338 13.25 -11.83 28.67
CA VAL A 338 13.93 -11.80 29.97
C VAL A 338 15.41 -11.45 29.79
N SER A 339 16.06 -12.05 28.80
CA SER A 339 17.49 -11.90 28.53
C SER A 339 17.84 -10.54 27.93
N THR A 340 17.06 -10.05 26.97
CA THR A 340 17.43 -8.83 26.20
C THR A 340 16.68 -7.58 26.65
N GLY A 341 15.51 -7.72 27.28
CA GLY A 341 14.61 -6.60 27.55
C GLY A 341 13.84 -6.08 26.34
N LEU A 342 14.01 -6.68 25.15
CA LEU A 342 13.21 -6.33 23.98
C LEU A 342 11.80 -6.91 24.09
N VAL A 343 10.82 -6.15 23.61
CA VAL A 343 9.42 -6.57 23.52
C VAL A 343 9.25 -7.40 22.25
N ALA A 344 8.52 -8.50 22.32
CA ALA A 344 8.22 -9.35 21.18
C ALA A 344 7.09 -8.74 20.32
N GLY A 345 7.20 -8.85 19.00
CA GLY A 345 6.20 -8.34 18.05
C GLY A 345 6.03 -6.82 18.11
N HIS A 346 7.11 -6.07 18.31
CA HIS A 346 7.06 -4.65 18.67
C HIS A 346 7.91 -3.78 17.75
N ALA A 347 7.42 -2.58 17.46
CA ALA A 347 8.14 -1.57 16.71
C ALA A 347 8.89 -0.60 17.65
N TYR A 348 10.08 -0.19 17.22
CA TYR A 348 10.92 0.78 17.90
C TYR A 348 11.30 1.93 16.95
N PRO A 349 11.04 3.19 17.32
CA PRO A 349 11.58 4.34 16.60
C PRO A 349 13.10 4.40 16.69
N VAL A 350 13.75 4.76 15.59
CA VAL A 350 15.18 5.09 15.55
C VAL A 350 15.31 6.60 15.63
N LEU A 351 15.70 7.09 16.81
CA LEU A 351 15.83 8.52 17.09
C LEU A 351 17.19 9.07 16.64
N ARG A 352 18.22 8.21 16.55
CA ARG A 352 19.53 8.56 15.97
C ARG A 352 20.10 7.36 15.23
N CYS A 353 20.76 7.63 14.10
CA CYS A 353 21.48 6.66 13.28
C CYS A 353 22.85 7.25 12.94
N CYS A 354 23.94 6.63 13.41
CA CYS A 354 25.28 7.19 13.22
C CYS A 354 26.39 6.14 13.26
N THR A 355 27.52 6.49 12.65
CA THR A 355 28.78 5.76 12.76
C THR A 355 29.77 6.59 13.56
N VAL A 356 30.19 6.08 14.72
CA VAL A 356 31.11 6.79 15.63
C VAL A 356 32.23 5.84 16.03
N GLN A 357 33.48 6.29 15.92
CA GLN A 357 34.66 5.47 16.18
C GLN A 357 34.63 4.10 15.45
N GLY A 358 34.20 4.10 14.17
CA GLY A 358 34.08 2.90 13.35
C GLY A 358 32.93 1.96 13.72
N ARG A 359 32.04 2.33 14.65
CA ARG A 359 30.89 1.53 15.08
C ARG A 359 29.59 2.12 14.57
N ARG A 360 28.76 1.28 13.96
CA ARG A 360 27.40 1.62 13.52
C ARG A 360 26.45 1.46 14.71
N LEU A 361 25.87 2.57 15.16
CA LEU A 361 25.04 2.64 16.36
C LEU A 361 23.69 3.26 16.05
N LEU A 362 22.64 2.72 16.68
CA LEU A 362 21.29 3.27 16.67
C LEU A 362 20.88 3.67 18.08
N PHE A 363 20.20 4.80 18.22
CA PHE A 363 19.51 5.19 19.44
C PHE A 363 18.02 4.91 19.28
N LEU A 364 17.52 3.91 20.01
CA LEU A 364 16.13 3.47 19.94
C LEU A 364 15.37 3.95 21.18
N LYS A 365 14.04 3.91 21.09
CA LYS A 365 13.16 4.15 22.24
C LYS A 365 12.04 3.13 22.26
N ASN A 366 11.75 2.54 23.42
CA ASN A 366 10.49 1.82 23.60
C ASN A 366 9.35 2.84 23.75
N PRO A 367 8.33 2.86 22.87
CA PRO A 367 7.20 3.80 22.99
C PRO A 367 6.40 3.68 24.29
N TRP A 368 6.53 2.57 25.03
CA TRP A 368 5.99 2.43 26.40
C TRP A 368 6.63 3.40 27.40
N GLY A 369 7.78 3.99 27.07
CA GLY A 369 8.53 4.88 27.94
C GLY A 369 9.24 4.18 29.10
N HIS A 370 9.39 2.86 29.04
CA HIS A 370 10.09 2.01 30.00
C HIS A 370 10.50 0.69 29.32
N THR A 371 11.23 -0.18 30.02
CA THR A 371 11.68 -1.49 29.52
C THR A 371 12.65 -1.33 28.34
N ARG A 372 13.94 -1.29 28.69
CA ARG A 372 15.05 -1.10 27.77
C ARG A 372 15.78 -2.40 27.44
N TRP A 373 16.52 -2.31 26.34
CA TRP A 373 17.63 -3.19 26.02
C TRP A 373 18.62 -3.38 27.18
N LYS A 374 19.02 -4.63 27.41
CA LYS A 374 19.95 -5.06 28.46
C LYS A 374 21.31 -5.52 27.95
N GLY A 375 21.52 -5.54 26.63
CA GLY A 375 22.78 -5.98 26.03
C GLY A 375 23.78 -4.85 25.84
N LYS A 376 24.64 -5.00 24.82
CA LYS A 376 25.76 -4.08 24.54
C LYS A 376 25.27 -2.64 24.34
N PHE A 377 25.95 -1.68 24.95
CA PHE A 377 25.59 -0.26 24.94
C PHE A 377 24.28 0.10 25.64
N SER A 378 23.68 -0.81 26.42
CA SER A 378 22.67 -0.42 27.41
C SER A 378 23.26 0.53 28.47
N PRO A 379 22.46 1.33 29.22
CA PRO A 379 22.99 2.39 30.09
C PRO A 379 24.08 1.95 31.10
N GLY A 380 23.97 0.73 31.64
CA GLY A 380 24.91 0.16 32.61
C GLY A 380 25.98 -0.76 32.01
N ASP A 381 26.08 -0.85 30.69
CA ASP A 381 26.96 -1.81 30.03
C ASP A 381 28.45 -1.43 30.08
N VAL A 382 29.30 -2.44 30.18
CA VAL A 382 30.77 -2.27 30.26
C VAL A 382 31.37 -1.72 28.97
N GLN A 383 30.66 -1.78 27.84
CA GLN A 383 31.16 -1.22 26.58
C GLN A 383 31.37 0.30 26.65
N TRP A 384 30.65 1.03 27.50
CA TRP A 384 30.90 2.46 27.67
C TRP A 384 32.29 2.75 28.27
N GLN A 385 32.74 1.91 29.20
CA GLN A 385 34.07 2.02 29.81
C GLN A 385 35.18 1.48 28.88
N ALA A 386 34.88 0.41 28.14
CA ALA A 386 35.81 -0.20 27.19
C ALA A 386 36.08 0.67 25.95
N ASN A 387 35.24 1.68 25.68
CA ASN A 387 35.37 2.60 24.54
C ASN A 387 35.39 4.07 25.03
N PRO A 388 36.54 4.54 25.59
CA PRO A 388 36.65 5.91 26.09
C PRO A 388 36.30 6.96 25.03
N GLY A 389 35.58 8.01 25.45
CA GLY A 389 35.14 9.10 24.57
C GLY A 389 33.93 8.78 23.69
N LEU A 390 33.45 7.52 23.65
CA LEU A 390 32.27 7.17 22.84
C LEU A 390 31.00 7.85 23.36
N ALA A 391 30.75 7.81 24.67
CA ALA A 391 29.58 8.45 25.28
C ALA A 391 29.58 9.98 25.05
N GLU A 392 30.74 10.62 25.17
CA GLU A 392 30.92 12.05 24.89
C GLU A 392 30.67 12.37 23.40
N ALA A 393 31.23 11.59 22.48
CA ALA A 393 30.99 11.76 21.04
C ALA A 393 29.52 11.59 20.66
N LEU A 394 28.77 10.79 21.42
CA LEU A 394 27.33 10.62 21.25
C LEU A 394 26.52 11.66 22.02
N ASN A 395 27.12 12.57 22.78
CA ASN A 395 26.43 13.47 23.70
C ASN A 395 25.44 12.71 24.61
N TYR A 396 25.92 11.63 25.23
CA TYR A 396 25.09 10.70 26.00
C TYR A 396 25.63 10.55 27.42
N ASP A 397 24.77 10.84 28.40
CA ASP A 397 25.04 10.58 29.81
C ASP A 397 24.45 9.21 30.20
N ASN A 398 25.29 8.19 30.14
CA ASN A 398 24.90 6.82 30.47
C ASN A 398 24.60 6.63 31.97
N THR A 399 25.15 7.47 32.85
CA THR A 399 24.92 7.40 34.29
C THR A 399 23.53 7.96 34.63
N ALA A 400 23.18 9.12 34.07
CA ALA A 400 21.83 9.67 34.20
C ALA A 400 20.79 8.75 33.56
N ALA A 401 21.10 8.15 32.40
CA ALA A 401 20.23 7.17 31.77
C ALA A 401 20.02 5.93 32.67
N ALA A 402 21.04 5.43 33.36
CA ALA A 402 20.90 4.30 34.27
C ALA A 402 20.01 4.62 35.50
N ALA A 403 19.94 5.90 35.91
CA ALA A 403 19.17 6.32 37.08
C ALA A 403 17.65 6.39 36.84
N ARG A 404 17.21 6.61 35.60
CA ARG A 404 15.78 6.74 35.26
C ARG A 404 15.49 6.02 33.95
N ASP A 405 14.56 5.07 33.99
CA ASP A 405 14.06 4.41 32.78
C ASP A 405 13.04 5.30 32.05
N ASP A 406 13.33 5.62 30.79
CA ASP A 406 12.48 6.33 29.85
C ASP A 406 12.25 5.54 28.54
N GLY A 407 12.69 4.28 28.52
CA GLY A 407 12.61 3.39 27.36
C GLY A 407 13.68 3.63 26.28
N SER A 408 14.52 4.68 26.37
CA SER A 408 15.54 4.99 25.37
C SER A 408 16.88 4.30 25.63
N PHE A 409 17.55 3.82 24.59
CA PHE A 409 18.83 3.11 24.69
C PHE A 409 19.63 3.12 23.39
N TRP A 410 20.96 3.01 23.50
CA TRP A 410 21.82 2.74 22.37
C TRP A 410 21.94 1.23 22.12
N ILE A 411 22.11 0.85 20.86
CA ILE A 411 22.36 -0.52 20.43
C ILE A 411 23.29 -0.50 19.20
N SER A 412 24.11 -1.54 19.05
CA SER A 412 24.96 -1.68 17.87
C SER A 412 24.23 -2.34 16.70
N TRP A 413 24.66 -2.02 15.48
CA TRP A 413 24.07 -2.60 14.27
C TRP A 413 24.11 -4.14 14.26
N GLU A 414 25.17 -4.74 14.78
CA GLU A 414 25.31 -6.19 14.87
C GLU A 414 24.24 -6.82 15.79
N GLU A 415 23.91 -6.15 16.90
CA GLU A 415 22.84 -6.59 17.80
C GLU A 415 21.46 -6.33 17.16
N VAL A 416 21.31 -5.29 16.34
CA VAL A 416 20.08 -5.06 15.56
C VAL A 416 19.84 -6.22 14.59
N LEU A 417 20.83 -6.60 13.78
CA LEU A 417 20.73 -7.75 12.87
C LEU A 417 20.42 -9.06 13.62
N ARG A 418 20.98 -9.22 14.83
CA ARG A 418 20.78 -10.41 15.65
C ARG A 418 19.36 -10.51 16.22
N PHE A 419 18.81 -9.43 16.76
CA PHE A 419 17.57 -9.50 17.56
C PHE A 419 16.32 -8.96 16.86
N PHE A 420 16.48 -8.09 15.87
CA PHE A 420 15.35 -7.53 15.13
C PHE A 420 15.08 -8.36 13.87
N SER A 421 13.84 -8.36 13.43
CA SER A 421 13.37 -9.08 12.25
C SER A 421 13.28 -8.19 11.03
N HIS A 422 13.01 -6.89 11.22
CA HIS A 422 12.79 -5.95 10.12
C HIS A 422 13.43 -4.59 10.41
N PHE A 423 13.89 -3.96 9.34
CA PHE A 423 14.36 -2.57 9.28
C PHE A 423 13.46 -1.79 8.33
N TYR A 424 12.90 -0.68 8.79
CA TYR A 424 11.89 0.08 8.08
C TYR A 424 12.42 1.48 7.78
N ILE A 425 12.35 1.91 6.52
CA ILE A 425 12.73 3.26 6.10
C ILE A 425 11.57 3.91 5.37
N ALA A 426 11.12 5.07 5.83
CA ALA A 426 10.16 5.90 5.11
C ALA A 426 10.91 7.10 4.50
N TRP A 427 10.96 7.18 3.17
CA TRP A 427 11.67 8.21 2.43
C TRP A 427 10.76 9.37 2.04
N SER A 428 11.17 10.59 2.36
CA SER A 428 10.49 11.82 1.94
C SER A 428 10.73 12.07 0.45
N PRO A 429 9.69 12.02 -0.42
CA PRO A 429 9.84 12.33 -1.84
C PRO A 429 10.35 13.75 -2.05
N ALA A 430 9.83 14.71 -1.27
CA ALA A 430 10.20 16.11 -1.35
C ALA A 430 11.68 16.35 -0.99
N ALA A 431 12.15 15.77 0.11
CA ALA A 431 13.56 15.91 0.52
C ALA A 431 14.54 15.17 -0.42
N LEU A 432 14.05 14.17 -1.17
CA LEU A 432 14.79 13.51 -2.25
C LEU A 432 14.65 14.23 -3.61
N SER A 433 13.87 15.33 -3.67
CA SER A 433 13.56 16.07 -4.91
C SER A 433 12.99 15.16 -6.00
N LEU A 434 12.11 14.23 -5.61
CA LEU A 434 11.47 13.31 -6.53
C LEU A 434 10.17 13.89 -7.07
N HIS A 435 9.97 13.76 -8.37
CA HIS A 435 8.66 13.85 -8.99
C HIS A 435 7.86 12.60 -8.65
N SER A 436 6.54 12.75 -8.50
CA SER A 436 5.61 11.65 -8.25
C SER A 436 4.49 11.70 -9.28
N PHE A 437 4.23 10.56 -9.90
CA PHE A 437 3.15 10.37 -10.87
C PHE A 437 2.26 9.23 -10.41
N ALA A 438 0.96 9.46 -10.33
CA ALA A 438 -0.01 8.45 -9.92
C ALA A 438 -0.90 8.06 -11.09
N VAL A 439 -1.11 6.75 -11.27
CA VAL A 439 -2.11 6.20 -12.17
C VAL A 439 -3.07 5.34 -11.36
N HIS A 440 -4.36 5.59 -11.51
CA HIS A 440 -5.42 4.84 -10.85
C HIS A 440 -6.09 3.93 -11.88
N GLY A 441 -6.24 2.66 -11.54
CA GLY A 441 -6.80 1.67 -12.46
C GLY A 441 -7.51 0.54 -11.72
N CYS A 442 -8.17 -0.30 -12.49
CA CYS A 442 -8.79 -1.52 -12.00
C CYS A 442 -8.17 -2.72 -12.71
N TRP A 443 -7.75 -3.71 -11.91
CA TRP A 443 -7.36 -5.01 -12.41
C TRP A 443 -8.61 -5.87 -12.54
N ASN A 444 -8.92 -6.30 -13.76
CA ASN A 444 -10.13 -7.04 -14.08
C ASN A 444 -9.78 -8.45 -14.58
N PRO A 445 -10.26 -9.53 -13.91
CA PRO A 445 -10.00 -10.87 -14.39
C PRO A 445 -10.69 -11.08 -15.72
N TRP A 446 -9.94 -11.60 -16.69
CA TRP A 446 -10.53 -11.97 -17.96
C TRP A 446 -11.55 -13.12 -17.76
N PRO A 447 -12.74 -13.14 -18.39
CA PRO A 447 -13.78 -14.12 -18.07
C PRO A 447 -13.33 -15.58 -18.18
N HIS A 448 -12.51 -15.94 -19.16
CA HIS A 448 -12.01 -17.31 -19.26
C HIS A 448 -10.84 -17.59 -18.30
N PHE A 449 -10.16 -16.57 -17.79
CA PHE A 449 -9.20 -16.75 -16.69
C PHE A 449 -9.93 -17.20 -15.42
N VAL A 450 -11.07 -16.58 -15.09
CA VAL A 450 -11.90 -16.98 -13.94
C VAL A 450 -12.28 -18.46 -14.00
N HIS A 451 -12.59 -18.95 -15.21
CA HIS A 451 -12.97 -20.35 -15.44
C HIS A 451 -11.80 -21.30 -15.78
N SER A 452 -10.56 -20.81 -15.79
CA SER A 452 -9.38 -21.64 -16.09
C SER A 452 -8.96 -22.48 -14.88
N THR A 453 -8.11 -23.48 -15.13
CA THR A 453 -7.46 -24.28 -14.08
C THR A 453 -6.22 -23.62 -13.48
N LEU A 454 -5.78 -22.48 -14.02
CA LEU A 454 -4.66 -21.72 -13.46
C LEU A 454 -5.01 -21.19 -12.07
N THR A 455 -4.03 -21.03 -11.20
CA THR A 455 -4.22 -20.45 -9.86
C THR A 455 -4.15 -18.93 -9.87
N ASP A 456 -3.39 -18.36 -10.81
CA ASP A 456 -3.01 -16.95 -10.90
C ASP A 456 -2.73 -16.55 -12.35
N ASP A 457 -2.30 -15.30 -12.54
CA ASP A 457 -2.11 -14.68 -13.85
C ASP A 457 -0.69 -14.87 -14.46
N THR A 458 0.15 -15.74 -13.90
CA THR A 458 1.57 -15.92 -14.30
C THR A 458 1.73 -16.16 -15.81
N ASP A 459 0.85 -16.97 -16.40
CA ASP A 459 0.88 -17.30 -17.84
C ASP A 459 -0.05 -16.42 -18.69
N LEU A 460 -0.69 -15.42 -18.08
CA LEU A 460 -1.72 -14.57 -18.71
C LEU A 460 -1.39 -13.07 -18.64
N LEU A 461 -0.12 -12.71 -18.41
CA LEU A 461 0.35 -11.32 -18.32
C LEU A 461 -0.09 -10.42 -19.47
N ALA A 462 -0.26 -10.98 -20.68
CA ALA A 462 -0.74 -10.24 -21.84
C ALA A 462 -2.10 -9.55 -21.62
N PHE A 463 -2.93 -10.12 -20.73
CA PHE A 463 -4.26 -9.63 -20.37
C PHE A 463 -4.24 -8.71 -19.15
N ASN A 464 -3.12 -8.62 -18.44
CA ASN A 464 -3.00 -7.75 -17.29
C ASN A 464 -2.97 -6.27 -17.71
N PRO A 465 -3.32 -5.35 -16.78
CA PRO A 465 -3.03 -3.93 -16.94
C PRO A 465 -1.53 -3.72 -17.12
N GLN A 466 -1.16 -2.96 -18.16
CA GLN A 466 0.24 -2.65 -18.45
C GLN A 466 0.39 -1.17 -18.74
N LEU A 467 1.43 -0.55 -18.19
CA LEU A 467 1.73 0.86 -18.37
C LEU A 467 3.10 1.04 -19.01
N LEU A 468 3.16 1.88 -20.01
CA LEU A 468 4.38 2.39 -20.61
C LEU A 468 4.91 3.55 -19.78
N VAL A 469 6.19 3.52 -19.43
CA VAL A 469 6.93 4.64 -18.86
C VAL A 469 7.98 5.07 -19.88
N LEU A 470 7.77 6.22 -20.52
CA LEU A 470 8.75 6.81 -21.44
C LEU A 470 9.79 7.59 -20.66
N PHE A 471 11.06 7.21 -20.82
CA PHE A 471 12.11 7.63 -19.91
C PHE A 471 13.41 8.07 -20.63
N PHE A 472 14.00 9.16 -20.14
CA PHE A 472 15.19 9.80 -20.71
C PHE A 472 16.45 9.72 -19.80
N ALA A 473 16.56 8.66 -18.97
CA ALA A 473 17.66 8.28 -18.05
C ALA A 473 17.54 8.67 -16.55
N GLY A 474 18.05 7.80 -15.66
CA GLY A 474 17.94 7.86 -14.18
C GLY A 474 17.28 6.62 -13.52
N TRP A 475 17.11 6.59 -12.20
CA TRP A 475 16.42 5.49 -11.50
C TRP A 475 14.99 5.88 -11.11
N PHE A 476 14.12 4.88 -10.93
CA PHE A 476 12.76 5.10 -10.45
C PHE A 476 12.30 4.03 -9.46
N ARG A 477 11.31 4.39 -8.65
CA ARG A 477 10.60 3.49 -7.73
C ARG A 477 9.13 3.44 -8.11
N VAL A 478 8.59 2.24 -8.23
CA VAL A 478 7.16 2.00 -8.50
C VAL A 478 6.53 1.41 -7.28
N ARG A 479 5.42 2.01 -6.85
CA ARG A 479 4.60 1.47 -5.78
C ARG A 479 3.23 1.09 -6.32
N LEU A 480 2.81 -0.13 -6.06
CA LEU A 480 1.43 -0.57 -6.26
C LEU A 480 0.71 -0.51 -4.92
N LYS A 481 -0.39 0.24 -4.84
CA LYS A 481 -1.32 0.20 -3.71
C LYS A 481 -2.62 -0.48 -4.13
N ARG A 482 -3.05 -1.50 -3.39
CA ARG A 482 -4.38 -2.11 -3.54
C ARG A 482 -5.38 -1.37 -2.66
N ALA A 483 -6.53 -0.98 -3.20
CA ALA A 483 -7.67 -0.58 -2.37
C ALA A 483 -8.39 -1.87 -1.93
N PRO A 484 -8.43 -2.19 -0.61
CA PRO A 484 -9.14 -3.37 -0.16
C PRO A 484 -10.64 -3.24 -0.49
N PRO A 485 -11.33 -4.31 -0.91
CA PRO A 485 -12.78 -4.28 -1.05
C PRO A 485 -13.43 -4.00 0.31
N VAL A 486 -14.53 -3.25 0.30
CA VAL A 486 -15.19 -2.65 1.47
C VAL A 486 -15.57 -3.65 2.59
N ASN A 487 -15.65 -4.97 2.31
CA ASN A 487 -16.35 -5.95 3.16
C ASN A 487 -15.68 -7.32 3.41
N GLU A 488 -14.37 -7.51 3.19
CA GLU A 488 -13.77 -8.85 3.39
C GLU A 488 -12.62 -8.88 4.39
N GLU A 489 -12.92 -9.25 5.64
CA GLU A 489 -11.92 -9.62 6.66
C GLU A 489 -11.26 -10.99 6.38
N ALA A 490 -11.78 -11.77 5.42
CA ALA A 490 -11.47 -13.20 5.26
C ALA A 490 -10.34 -13.53 4.27
N ASP A 491 -9.82 -12.57 3.49
CA ASP A 491 -9.01 -12.87 2.28
C ASP A 491 -7.54 -12.41 2.34
N TYR A 492 -7.06 -11.99 3.52
CA TYR A 492 -5.67 -11.52 3.67
C TYR A 492 -4.62 -12.58 3.31
N ASN A 493 -4.94 -13.88 3.36
CA ASN A 493 -3.95 -14.95 3.14
C ASN A 493 -3.95 -15.55 1.72
N SER A 494 -4.82 -15.08 0.83
CA SER A 494 -5.00 -15.70 -0.50
C SER A 494 -4.81 -14.75 -1.68
N HIS A 495 -4.84 -13.44 -1.47
CA HIS A 495 -4.73 -12.46 -2.55
C HIS A 495 -3.49 -11.58 -2.38
N PHE A 496 -2.46 -11.87 -3.19
CA PHE A 496 -1.21 -11.11 -3.24
C PHE A 496 -1.14 -10.32 -4.55
N VAL A 497 -0.61 -9.10 -4.49
CA VAL A 497 -0.42 -8.24 -5.67
C VAL A 497 1.04 -7.83 -5.82
N SER A 498 1.47 -7.57 -7.05
CA SER A 498 2.81 -7.07 -7.35
C SER A 498 2.83 -6.26 -8.64
N VAL A 499 3.92 -5.54 -8.84
CA VAL A 499 4.24 -4.91 -10.12
C VAL A 499 5.58 -5.45 -10.62
N SER A 500 5.66 -5.71 -11.91
CA SER A 500 6.88 -6.17 -12.58
C SER A 500 7.33 -5.15 -13.59
N ILE A 501 8.64 -4.96 -13.72
CA ILE A 501 9.25 -4.00 -14.64
C ILE A 501 9.90 -4.81 -15.78
N TYR A 502 9.55 -4.47 -17.01
CA TYR A 502 10.14 -5.02 -18.23
C TYR A 502 10.79 -3.91 -19.04
N GLN A 503 11.87 -4.24 -19.75
CA GLN A 503 12.51 -3.31 -20.67
C GLN A 503 11.75 -3.25 -22.00
N GLY A 504 11.56 -2.03 -22.53
CA GLY A 504 10.86 -1.76 -23.79
C GLY A 504 9.45 -1.19 -23.58
N GLY A 505 8.88 -0.67 -24.67
CA GLY A 505 7.57 0.00 -24.66
C GLY A 505 6.43 -0.77 -25.33
N SER A 506 6.55 -2.10 -25.44
CA SER A 506 5.54 -2.96 -26.06
C SER A 506 4.88 -3.86 -25.03
N ARG A 507 3.60 -4.20 -25.27
CA ARG A 507 2.85 -5.10 -24.41
C ARG A 507 3.61 -6.42 -24.21
N VAL A 508 3.85 -6.76 -22.96
CA VAL A 508 4.51 -7.99 -22.51
C VAL A 508 3.50 -9.13 -22.60
N CYS A 509 3.78 -10.13 -23.42
CA CYS A 509 2.88 -11.28 -23.60
C CYS A 509 3.33 -12.53 -22.81
N CYS A 510 4.60 -12.59 -22.42
CA CYS A 510 5.19 -13.74 -21.74
C CYS A 510 6.02 -13.27 -20.54
N PRO A 511 6.08 -14.05 -19.44
CA PRO A 511 6.81 -13.66 -18.22
C PRO A 511 8.33 -13.62 -18.37
N ASN A 512 8.88 -14.12 -19.49
CA ASN A 512 10.32 -14.18 -19.72
C ASN A 512 10.97 -12.78 -19.77
N SER A 513 12.20 -12.69 -19.27
CA SER A 513 13.03 -11.48 -19.34
C SER A 513 12.48 -10.28 -18.54
N VAL A 514 11.82 -10.54 -17.41
CA VAL A 514 11.55 -9.50 -16.41
C VAL A 514 12.86 -8.84 -16.00
N LEU A 515 12.86 -7.50 -15.95
CA LEU A 515 14.01 -6.72 -15.54
C LEU A 515 14.09 -6.68 -14.01
N GLU A 516 12.96 -6.34 -13.37
CA GLU A 516 12.81 -6.38 -11.91
C GLU A 516 11.41 -6.87 -11.55
N GLN A 517 11.34 -7.83 -10.64
CA GLN A 517 10.09 -8.41 -10.15
C GLN A 517 9.81 -7.91 -8.74
N GLY A 518 8.66 -7.29 -8.52
CA GLY A 518 8.22 -6.96 -7.17
C GLY A 518 7.86 -8.19 -6.36
N ILE A 519 8.05 -8.09 -5.04
CA ILE A 519 7.58 -9.09 -4.08
C ILE A 519 6.05 -9.07 -4.08
N PHE A 520 5.45 -10.25 -4.28
CA PHE A 520 4.01 -10.42 -4.13
C PHE A 520 3.61 -10.22 -2.68
N SER A 521 2.81 -9.18 -2.41
CA SER A 521 2.39 -8.82 -1.06
C SER A 521 0.87 -8.82 -0.96
N ASN A 522 0.37 -9.35 0.15
CA ASN A 522 -1.02 -9.21 0.59
C ASN A 522 -1.25 -7.94 1.42
N GLY A 523 -0.18 -7.19 1.72
CA GLY A 523 -0.24 -5.89 2.36
C GLY A 523 -0.85 -4.83 1.44
N GLU A 524 -1.09 -3.64 1.98
CA GLU A 524 -1.67 -2.56 1.18
C GLU A 524 -0.78 -2.12 0.01
N CYS A 525 0.53 -2.33 0.11
CA CYS A 525 1.50 -1.72 -0.79
C CYS A 525 2.67 -2.66 -1.11
N ALA A 526 3.06 -2.69 -2.38
CA ALA A 526 4.29 -3.32 -2.87
C ALA A 526 5.18 -2.25 -3.52
N LEU A 527 6.47 -2.19 -3.15
CA LEU A 527 7.46 -1.27 -3.73
C LEU A 527 8.44 -2.07 -4.60
N VAL A 528 8.72 -1.57 -5.79
CA VAL A 528 9.74 -2.10 -6.71
C VAL A 528 10.69 -0.98 -7.10
N LYS A 529 11.98 -1.29 -7.09
CA LYS A 529 13.04 -0.32 -7.32
C LYS A 529 13.88 -0.79 -8.50
N LEU A 530 14.03 0.05 -9.51
CA LEU A 530 14.98 -0.18 -10.58
C LEU A 530 16.27 0.57 -10.29
N ARG A 531 17.39 -0.15 -10.13
CA ARG A 531 18.72 0.45 -9.88
C ARG A 531 19.37 0.95 -11.18
N ASN A 532 20.22 1.97 -11.02
CA ASN A 532 20.80 2.85 -12.06
C ASN A 532 21.52 2.12 -13.22
N ASP A 533 21.98 0.89 -13.02
CA ASP A 533 22.85 0.20 -13.97
C ASP A 533 22.09 -0.26 -15.22
N ALA A 534 20.80 -0.56 -15.09
CA ALA A 534 19.91 -0.91 -16.19
C ALA A 534 19.25 0.31 -16.88
N ALA A 535 19.32 1.49 -16.26
CA ALA A 535 18.59 2.69 -16.67
C ALA A 535 19.49 3.79 -17.30
N ASN A 536 20.74 3.45 -17.60
CA ASN A 536 21.69 4.32 -18.31
C ASN A 536 21.45 4.40 -19.82
N SER A 537 20.49 3.64 -20.36
CA SER A 537 19.96 3.83 -21.72
C SER A 537 18.67 4.64 -21.65
N ASN A 538 18.45 5.54 -22.62
CA ASN A 538 17.12 6.10 -22.90
C ASN A 538 16.20 4.95 -23.33
N SER A 539 15.73 4.18 -22.35
CA SER A 539 14.92 2.99 -22.54
C SER A 539 13.56 3.23 -21.95
N ASP A 540 12.56 2.89 -22.73
CA ASP A 540 11.20 2.79 -22.25
C ASP A 540 11.06 1.56 -21.36
N PHE A 541 10.13 1.62 -20.42
CA PHE A 541 9.82 0.49 -19.53
C PHE A 541 8.33 0.17 -19.59
N THR A 542 8.01 -1.11 -19.46
CA THR A 542 6.63 -1.59 -19.33
C THR A 542 6.43 -2.12 -17.92
N LEU A 543 5.48 -1.52 -17.20
CA LEU A 543 5.03 -1.95 -15.88
C LEU A 543 3.85 -2.90 -16.05
N VAL A 544 3.89 -4.06 -15.40
CA VAL A 544 2.81 -5.04 -15.43
C VAL A 544 2.26 -5.22 -14.03
N VAL A 545 0.97 -4.97 -13.83
CA VAL A 545 0.28 -5.18 -12.55
C VAL A 545 -0.26 -6.61 -12.51
N SER A 546 0.12 -7.38 -11.51
CA SER A 546 -0.19 -8.80 -11.41
C SER A 546 -0.76 -9.19 -10.04
N GLN A 547 -1.47 -10.31 -9.99
CA GLN A 547 -1.92 -10.94 -8.75
C GLN A 547 -1.53 -12.42 -8.67
N HIS A 548 -1.30 -12.90 -7.46
CA HIS A 548 -0.99 -14.30 -7.18
C HIS A 548 -1.94 -14.87 -6.11
N GLY A 549 -2.35 -16.13 -6.30
CA GLY A 549 -3.26 -16.86 -5.40
C GLY A 549 -4.74 -16.50 -5.54
N ALA A 550 -5.08 -15.52 -6.38
CA ALA A 550 -6.46 -15.05 -6.59
C ALA A 550 -6.77 -14.80 -8.08
N LYS A 551 -8.08 -14.71 -8.37
CA LYS A 551 -8.64 -14.34 -9.69
C LYS A 551 -9.69 -13.24 -9.57
N ARG A 552 -9.40 -12.23 -8.76
CA ARG A 552 -10.40 -11.25 -8.30
C ARG A 552 -10.15 -9.89 -8.93
N GLU A 553 -11.24 -9.15 -9.12
CA GLU A 553 -11.16 -7.74 -9.46
C GLU A 553 -10.60 -6.95 -8.27
N PHE A 554 -9.75 -5.96 -8.54
CA PHE A 554 -9.34 -5.00 -7.52
C PHE A 554 -8.92 -3.65 -8.11
N ASN A 555 -9.21 -2.60 -7.35
CA ASN A 555 -8.74 -1.26 -7.63
C ASN A 555 -7.30 -1.07 -7.14
N TYR A 556 -6.51 -0.35 -7.92
CA TYR A 556 -5.14 -0.04 -7.57
C TYR A 556 -4.75 1.40 -7.89
N THR A 557 -3.73 1.87 -7.17
CA THR A 557 -2.99 3.08 -7.50
C THR A 557 -1.53 2.72 -7.70
N LEU A 558 -0.98 3.05 -8.86
CA LEU A 558 0.42 2.90 -9.18
C LEU A 558 1.10 4.26 -9.07
N GLN A 559 2.08 4.40 -8.19
CA GLN A 559 2.86 5.62 -8.01
C GLN A 559 4.29 5.41 -8.50
N VAL A 560 4.75 6.28 -9.40
CA VAL A 560 6.12 6.29 -9.93
C VAL A 560 6.86 7.49 -9.37
N TYR A 561 7.99 7.23 -8.71
CA TYR A 561 8.86 8.24 -8.12
C TYR A 561 10.17 8.32 -8.89
N THR A 562 10.51 9.49 -9.40
CA THR A 562 11.63 9.71 -10.34
C THR A 562 12.35 11.03 -10.04
N GLN A 563 13.63 11.14 -10.40
CA GLN A 563 14.37 12.42 -10.31
C GLN A 563 14.08 13.39 -11.47
N ARG A 564 13.33 12.94 -12.48
CA ARG A 564 13.00 13.68 -13.69
C ARG A 564 11.54 13.44 -14.05
N GLU A 565 10.96 14.33 -14.83
CA GLU A 565 9.63 14.11 -15.39
C GLU A 565 9.61 12.89 -16.32
N VAL A 566 8.51 12.15 -16.29
CA VAL A 566 8.27 10.97 -17.12
C VAL A 566 6.87 11.05 -17.70
N LEU A 567 6.67 10.41 -18.86
CA LEU A 567 5.33 10.17 -19.38
C LEU A 567 4.91 8.75 -19.04
N ILE A 568 3.69 8.60 -18.53
CA ILE A 568 3.10 7.30 -18.24
C ILE A 568 1.83 7.15 -19.06
N GLU A 569 1.75 6.08 -19.85
CA GLU A 569 0.59 5.78 -20.69
C GLU A 569 0.12 4.34 -20.45
N GLU A 570 -1.19 4.11 -20.45
CA GLU A 570 -1.70 2.75 -20.44
C GLU A 570 -1.50 2.11 -21.83
N LEU A 571 -0.88 0.93 -21.87
CA LEU A 571 -0.74 0.20 -23.13
C LEU A 571 -2.11 -0.36 -23.55
N PRO A 572 -2.50 -0.26 -24.84
CA PRO A 572 -3.77 -0.80 -25.31
C PRO A 572 -3.93 -2.28 -24.94
N PRO A 573 -5.13 -2.74 -24.53
CA PRO A 573 -5.34 -4.15 -24.18
C PRO A 573 -5.04 -5.05 -25.38
N LEU A 574 -4.57 -6.28 -25.12
CA LEU A 574 -4.30 -7.28 -26.16
C LEU A 574 -5.51 -7.47 -27.09
N VAL A 575 -6.70 -7.39 -26.50
CA VAL A 575 -7.99 -7.50 -27.17
C VAL A 575 -8.64 -6.13 -27.19
N PRO A 576 -8.77 -5.49 -28.35
CA PRO A 576 -9.49 -4.24 -28.43
C PRO A 576 -10.95 -4.47 -28.02
N ARG A 577 -11.54 -3.52 -27.30
CA ARG A 577 -12.90 -3.63 -26.73
C ARG A 577 -14.01 -3.84 -27.78
N SER A 578 -13.70 -3.49 -29.03
CA SER A 578 -14.54 -3.74 -30.21
C SER A 578 -14.56 -5.21 -30.64
N TYR A 579 -13.78 -6.08 -30.01
CA TYR A 579 -13.73 -7.51 -30.30
C TYR A 579 -14.33 -8.30 -29.13
N ALA A 580 -14.92 -9.45 -29.44
CA ALA A 580 -15.32 -10.45 -28.46
C ALA A 580 -14.47 -11.71 -28.65
N SER A 581 -14.06 -12.34 -27.55
CA SER A 581 -13.49 -13.69 -27.55
C SER A 581 -14.57 -14.74 -27.39
N SER A 582 -14.47 -15.80 -28.16
CA SER A 582 -15.09 -17.08 -27.85
C SER A 582 -14.00 -18.11 -27.54
N ALA A 583 -14.14 -18.82 -26.42
CA ALA A 583 -13.31 -19.98 -26.12
C ALA A 583 -14.02 -21.26 -26.50
N VAL A 584 -13.30 -22.18 -27.16
CA VAL A 584 -13.80 -23.53 -27.48
C VAL A 584 -13.09 -24.53 -26.58
N ARG A 585 -13.85 -25.39 -25.91
CA ARG A 585 -13.30 -26.49 -25.12
C ARG A 585 -12.88 -27.62 -26.06
N GLY A 586 -11.64 -28.07 -25.97
CA GLY A 586 -11.11 -29.18 -26.76
C GLY A 586 -9.90 -29.83 -26.10
N GLU A 587 -9.52 -31.00 -26.60
CA GLU A 587 -8.32 -31.74 -26.18
C GLU A 587 -7.31 -31.82 -27.32
N TRP A 588 -6.01 -31.79 -27.00
CA TRP A 588 -4.98 -32.08 -27.98
C TRP A 588 -4.95 -33.59 -28.24
N THR A 589 -5.26 -34.00 -29.47
CA THR A 589 -5.06 -35.39 -29.90
C THR A 589 -3.67 -35.55 -30.49
N ARG A 590 -2.96 -36.64 -30.15
CA ARG A 590 -1.66 -37.00 -30.75
C ARG A 590 -1.84 -37.31 -32.24
N ARG A 591 -1.86 -36.30 -33.10
CA ARG A 591 -1.34 -36.46 -34.47
C ARG A 591 0.04 -35.82 -34.48
N GLU A 592 1.02 -36.68 -34.26
CA GLU A 592 2.44 -36.35 -34.27
C GLU A 592 2.84 -35.85 -35.67
N VAL A 593 3.28 -34.60 -35.74
CA VAL A 593 4.36 -34.23 -36.67
C VAL A 593 5.46 -33.65 -35.78
N PRO A 594 6.62 -34.30 -35.67
CA PRO A 594 7.72 -33.78 -34.88
C PRO A 594 8.12 -32.39 -35.39
N LEU A 595 8.19 -31.41 -34.50
CA LEU A 595 8.54 -30.01 -34.81
C LEU A 595 9.88 -29.89 -35.59
N LEU A 596 10.75 -30.90 -35.48
CA LEU A 596 12.05 -30.97 -36.14
C LEU A 596 11.99 -31.22 -37.67
N GLU A 597 10.97 -31.92 -38.18
CA GLU A 597 10.83 -32.18 -39.63
C GLU A 597 10.26 -30.97 -40.39
N LEU A 598 9.55 -30.07 -39.71
CA LEU A 598 8.99 -28.84 -40.28
C LEU A 598 10.02 -27.73 -40.49
N LEU A 599 11.09 -27.72 -39.71
CA LEU A 599 12.16 -26.71 -39.77
C LEU A 599 13.23 -27.03 -40.84
N SER A 600 13.33 -28.28 -41.28
CA SER A 600 14.33 -28.72 -42.26
C SER A 600 13.89 -28.60 -43.72
N ALA A 601 12.61 -28.31 -44.00
CA ALA A 601 12.07 -28.40 -45.35
C ALA A 601 12.28 -27.16 -46.25
N HIS A 602 12.39 -25.92 -45.74
CA HIS A 602 12.55 -24.74 -46.60
C HIS A 602 13.28 -23.56 -45.91
N PRO A 603 14.54 -23.24 -46.27
CA PRO A 603 15.31 -22.21 -45.55
C PRO A 603 14.97 -20.74 -45.89
N GLN A 604 14.05 -20.45 -46.82
CA GLN A 604 14.05 -19.15 -47.51
C GLN A 604 12.68 -18.47 -47.75
N ARG A 605 11.55 -18.93 -47.21
CA ARG A 605 10.27 -18.16 -47.28
C ARG A 605 9.37 -18.41 -46.05
N PRO A 606 8.76 -17.35 -45.45
CA PRO A 606 7.71 -17.53 -44.46
C PRO A 606 6.41 -17.91 -45.19
N ALA A 607 5.97 -19.16 -45.05
CA ALA A 607 4.62 -19.56 -45.45
C ALA A 607 3.68 -19.45 -44.23
N PRO A 608 2.45 -18.93 -44.37
CA PRO A 608 1.49 -18.86 -43.28
C PRO A 608 1.05 -20.28 -42.88
N TYR A 609 1.12 -20.61 -41.60
CA TYR A 609 0.68 -21.90 -41.07
C TYR A 609 -0.83 -21.85 -40.77
N CYS A 610 -1.55 -22.95 -41.02
CA CYS A 610 -2.97 -23.09 -40.68
C CYS A 610 -3.14 -24.18 -39.61
N VAL A 611 -3.60 -23.81 -38.42
CA VAL A 611 -4.05 -24.77 -37.40
C VAL A 611 -5.56 -24.93 -37.54
N LYS A 612 -6.01 -26.07 -38.08
CA LYS A 612 -7.44 -26.43 -38.13
C LYS A 612 -7.86 -27.02 -36.79
N LEU A 613 -8.63 -26.28 -36.01
CA LEU A 613 -9.36 -26.82 -34.87
C LEU A 613 -10.73 -27.29 -35.35
N ARG A 614 -11.02 -28.58 -35.18
CA ARG A 614 -12.36 -29.13 -35.39
C ARG A 614 -13.09 -29.17 -34.04
N PRO A 615 -14.15 -28.39 -33.84
CA PRO A 615 -15.07 -28.62 -32.72
C PRO A 615 -15.71 -30.00 -32.91
N THR A 616 -15.91 -30.74 -31.82
CA THR A 616 -16.51 -32.09 -31.88
C THR A 616 -18.00 -32.11 -32.21
N GLU A 617 -18.69 -30.96 -32.27
CA GLU A 617 -20.09 -30.88 -32.69
C GLU A 617 -20.38 -29.56 -33.43
N ALA A 618 -20.02 -29.47 -34.73
CA ALA A 618 -20.68 -28.64 -35.75
C ALA A 618 -19.90 -28.74 -37.09
N ASP A 619 -20.63 -29.02 -38.17
CA ASP A 619 -20.14 -29.38 -39.50
C ASP A 619 -19.59 -28.20 -40.35
N GLN A 620 -18.87 -27.24 -39.75
CA GLN A 620 -18.17 -26.21 -40.53
C GLN A 620 -16.71 -26.00 -40.09
N PRO A 621 -15.72 -26.13 -40.99
CA PRO A 621 -14.33 -25.85 -40.68
C PRO A 621 -14.08 -24.34 -40.64
N LEU A 622 -13.83 -23.80 -39.44
CA LEU A 622 -13.22 -22.47 -39.29
C LEU A 622 -11.71 -22.60 -39.55
N GLY A 623 -11.27 -22.15 -40.73
CA GLY A 623 -9.85 -21.99 -41.04
C GLY A 623 -9.32 -20.67 -40.47
N LEU A 624 -8.31 -20.73 -39.59
CA LEU A 624 -7.51 -19.57 -39.20
C LEU A 624 -6.29 -19.49 -40.12
N LEU A 625 -6.11 -18.35 -40.80
CA LEU A 625 -4.85 -17.94 -41.42
C LEU A 625 -4.07 -17.14 -40.38
N PHE A 626 -2.83 -17.54 -40.09
CA PHE A 626 -1.87 -16.78 -39.29
C PHE A 626 -1.10 -15.79 -40.16
#